data_AF-A0A7Y8INS1-F1
#
_entry.id   AF-A0A7Y8INS1-F1
#
_cell.length_a   1.000
_cell.length_b   1.000
_cell.length_c   1.000
_cell.angle_alpha   90.00
_cell.angle_beta   90.00
_cell.angle_gamma   90.00
#
_symmetry.space_group_name_H-M   'P 1'
#
loop_
_entity.id
_entity.type
_entity.pdbx_description
1 polymer ?
#
loop_
_entity_poly.entity_id
_entity_poly.type
_entity_poly.pdbx_seq_one_letter_code
_entity_poly.pdbx_strand_id
1 'polypeptide(L)'
;MEVKIAYGLARVAIEAGYKPVIVPNGGFYGIKVNGEIAKLNNTFNILAKRILSSNYIPRYTPGITGRSANTIQVKDSESFDIGIFSTIAEIAEHKKSEPFCRHNVKNKVSNVLGFTASATTGVLCKRDGLDITFHQGQPRRPTEPRDICKSCALLALLGMWYASFIFSVADKEVIVIPIPNQELTGSKLQEIFAIQHQIRNKPFSQNIPQILIPLVFLSKIPSSADILEGFDLFVAVLSRQQGYHVDGIYLIEIANYLDFISKTPYNIATIERVVNTFGNKNFSKDAYDSLIELNNALYYRAKDSLLKFARLYVFETTPKKGNWTNLLYLETANYLLREVGMIPPNIIVNSALQSLARTLRYFIRERKYGYADDIRNARKDSRDFEETIAKMLRESRLRLEQEEKIHLPTEDEIKEVFRLANDDFESTKLAFVMLAFSFPSKREEQEAEGVEDEV
;
A
#
# COMPACT_ATOMS: atom_id res chain seq x y z
N MET A 1 5.56 19.19 3.88
CA MET A 1 6.78 19.78 4.50
C MET A 1 6.91 19.53 6.01
N GLU A 2 5.92 19.88 6.83
CA GLU A 2 6.05 19.90 8.31
C GLU A 2 6.46 18.59 8.97
N VAL A 3 5.85 17.48 8.56
CA VAL A 3 6.20 16.15 9.10
C VAL A 3 7.69 15.84 8.91
N LYS A 4 8.31 16.32 7.83
CA LYS A 4 9.74 16.13 7.56
C LYS A 4 10.60 16.96 8.50
N ILE A 5 10.21 18.21 8.74
CA ILE A 5 10.90 19.06 9.72
C ILE A 5 10.78 18.42 11.10
N ALA A 6 9.60 17.90 11.44
CA ALA A 6 9.37 17.21 12.71
C ALA A 6 10.26 15.97 12.86
N TYR A 7 10.35 15.13 11.84
CA TYR A 7 11.27 14.00 11.81
C TYR A 7 12.74 14.44 11.88
N GLY A 8 13.13 15.53 11.23
CA GLY A 8 14.48 16.09 11.31
C GLY A 8 14.84 16.56 12.72
N LEU A 9 13.93 17.28 13.38
CA LEU A 9 14.11 17.74 14.76
C LEU A 9 14.14 16.57 15.75
N ALA A 10 13.25 15.59 15.59
CA ALA A 10 13.27 14.37 16.40
C ALA A 10 14.56 13.55 16.18
N ARG A 11 15.06 13.48 14.94
CA ARG A 11 16.36 12.87 14.62
C ARG A 11 17.51 13.55 15.37
N VAL A 12 17.54 14.88 15.42
CA VAL A 12 18.52 15.65 16.19
C VAL A 12 18.41 15.31 17.69
N ALA A 13 17.20 15.26 18.24
CA ALA A 13 16.99 14.93 19.64
C ALA A 13 17.47 13.51 19.99
N ILE A 14 17.20 12.52 19.13
CA ILE A 14 17.69 11.14 19.28
C ILE A 14 19.22 11.11 19.31
N GLU A 15 19.90 11.81 18.39
CA GLU A 15 21.36 11.88 18.36
C GLU A 15 21.96 12.61 19.55
N ALA A 16 21.24 13.57 20.12
CA ALA A 16 21.63 14.24 21.35
C ALA A 16 21.46 13.33 22.59
N GLY A 17 20.97 12.10 22.42
CA GLY A 17 20.71 11.14 23.50
C GLY A 17 19.38 11.39 24.23
N TYR A 18 18.46 12.14 23.63
CA TYR A 18 17.13 12.40 24.19
C TYR A 18 16.07 11.47 23.58
N LYS A 19 14.91 11.41 24.24
CA LYS A 19 13.74 10.63 23.82
C LYS A 19 12.64 11.59 23.36
N PRO A 20 12.60 11.99 22.07
CA PRO A 20 11.57 12.88 21.58
C PRO A 20 10.21 12.18 21.51
N VAL A 21 9.14 12.96 21.59
CA VAL A 21 7.78 12.54 21.23
C VAL A 21 7.21 13.54 20.23
N ILE A 22 6.79 13.07 19.06
CA ILE A 22 6.09 13.88 18.06
C ILE A 22 4.59 13.80 18.34
N VAL A 23 3.92 14.94 18.35
CA VAL A 23 2.49 15.06 18.68
C VAL A 23 1.78 15.78 17.54
N PRO A 24 0.82 15.15 16.85
CA PRO A 24 -0.03 15.82 15.88
C PRO A 24 -0.80 16.98 16.52
N ASN A 25 -0.84 18.14 15.87
CA ASN A 25 -1.47 19.35 16.38
C ASN A 25 -2.13 20.16 15.26
N GLY A 26 -3.34 19.78 14.84
CA GLY A 26 -4.15 20.56 13.89
C GLY A 26 -3.47 20.87 12.55
N GLY A 27 -2.74 19.91 11.97
CA GLY A 27 -1.95 20.07 10.75
C GLY A 27 -0.49 20.50 10.98
N PHE A 28 -0.09 20.64 12.24
CA PHE A 28 1.30 20.84 12.69
C PHE A 28 1.77 19.61 13.47
N TYR A 29 3.06 19.59 13.78
CA TYR A 29 3.66 18.58 14.65
C TYR A 29 4.44 19.28 15.76
N GLY A 30 4.01 19.07 17.00
CA GLY A 30 4.77 19.45 18.18
C GLY A 30 5.81 18.38 18.51
N ILE A 31 6.95 18.79 19.08
CA ILE A 31 8.00 17.84 19.49
C ILE A 31 8.32 18.11 20.95
N LYS A 32 7.98 17.15 21.79
CA LYS A 32 8.27 17.19 23.23
C LYS A 32 9.64 16.55 23.45
N VAL A 33 10.58 17.31 24.01
CA VAL A 33 11.92 16.83 24.37
C VAL A 33 12.27 17.34 25.77
N ASN A 34 12.63 16.44 26.67
CA ASN A 34 13.22 16.83 27.96
C ASN A 34 14.75 16.95 27.79
N GLY A 35 15.24 18.14 27.45
CA GLY A 35 16.65 18.36 27.18
C GLY A 35 17.02 19.82 26.93
N GLU A 36 18.32 20.10 26.88
CA GLU A 36 18.87 21.45 26.70
C GLU A 36 18.94 21.86 25.22
N ILE A 37 18.41 23.05 24.90
CA ILE A 37 18.47 23.64 23.54
C ILE A 37 19.92 23.77 23.04
N ALA A 38 20.87 24.14 23.91
CA ALA A 38 22.28 24.27 23.54
C ALA A 38 22.87 22.96 22.99
N LYS A 39 22.56 21.82 23.64
CA LYS A 39 22.99 20.50 23.18
C LYS A 39 22.33 20.11 21.85
N LEU A 40 21.04 20.41 21.69
CA LEU A 40 20.31 20.18 20.43
C LEU A 40 20.93 20.99 19.28
N ASN A 41 21.23 22.27 19.51
CA ASN A 41 21.90 23.14 18.55
C ASN A 41 23.28 22.59 18.15
N ASN A 42 24.11 22.22 19.12
CA ASN A 42 25.41 21.64 18.84
C ASN A 42 25.28 20.35 18.00
N THR A 43 24.39 19.46 18.41
CA THR A 43 24.12 18.18 17.71
C THR A 43 23.67 18.42 16.27
N PHE A 44 22.73 19.36 16.05
CA PHE A 44 22.28 19.68 14.70
C PHE A 44 23.39 20.24 13.82
N ASN A 45 24.23 21.14 14.35
CA ASN A 45 25.36 21.67 13.59
C ASN A 45 26.38 20.57 13.25
N ILE A 46 26.64 19.62 14.15
CA ILE A 46 27.48 18.45 13.88
C ILE A 46 26.87 17.60 12.76
N LEU A 47 25.58 17.28 12.84
CA LEU A 47 24.88 16.50 11.81
C LEU A 47 24.87 17.22 10.46
N ALA A 48 24.56 18.51 10.44
CA ALA A 48 24.54 19.33 9.24
C ALA A 48 25.93 19.36 8.57
N LYS A 49 27.01 19.55 9.34
CA LYS A 49 28.39 19.57 8.81
C LYS A 49 28.91 18.20 8.41
N ARG A 50 28.50 17.11 9.07
CA ARG A 50 28.98 15.76 8.74
C ARG A 50 28.20 15.11 7.60
N ILE A 51 26.88 15.27 7.60
CA ILE A 51 25.97 14.53 6.73
C ILE A 51 25.56 15.38 5.53
N LEU A 52 25.25 16.67 5.76
CA LEU A 52 24.67 17.57 4.75
C LEU A 52 25.70 18.52 4.11
N SER A 53 26.98 18.37 4.44
CA SER A 53 28.09 18.99 3.70
C SER A 53 28.41 18.25 2.39
N SER A 54 28.07 16.96 2.31
CA SER A 54 28.20 16.18 1.09
C SER A 54 27.10 16.54 0.08
N ASN A 55 27.48 16.65 -1.19
CA ASN A 55 26.51 16.81 -2.28
C ASN A 55 25.72 15.54 -2.59
N TYR A 56 26.07 14.40 -1.98
CA TYR A 56 25.39 13.14 -2.23
C TYR A 56 23.91 13.20 -1.83
N ILE A 57 23.61 13.44 -0.54
CA ILE A 57 22.22 13.43 -0.05
C ILE A 57 21.34 14.43 -0.82
N PRO A 58 21.74 15.71 -0.99
CA PRO A 58 20.95 16.66 -1.77
C PRO A 58 20.75 16.25 -3.23
N ARG A 59 21.75 15.64 -3.91
CA ARG A 59 21.61 15.27 -5.34
C ARG A 59 20.84 13.98 -5.57
N TYR A 60 20.93 13.02 -4.65
CA TYR A 60 20.29 11.71 -4.76
C TYR A 60 18.90 11.66 -4.13
N THR A 61 18.45 12.73 -3.48
CA THR A 61 17.06 12.83 -3.01
C THR A 61 16.14 13.22 -4.17
N PRO A 62 15.13 12.40 -4.52
CA PRO A 62 14.22 12.74 -5.60
C PRO A 62 13.41 14.02 -5.30
N GLY A 63 13.21 14.84 -6.34
CA GLY A 63 12.59 16.16 -6.23
C GLY A 63 13.57 17.32 -5.96
N ILE A 64 14.86 17.06 -5.71
CA ILE A 64 15.88 18.11 -5.58
C ILE A 64 16.60 18.30 -6.93
N THR A 65 16.66 19.54 -7.41
CA THR A 65 17.40 19.87 -8.66
C THR A 65 18.88 20.10 -8.37
N GLY A 66 19.75 19.94 -9.38
CA GLY A 66 21.19 20.20 -9.21
C GLY A 66 21.51 21.61 -8.71
N ARG A 67 20.74 22.63 -9.14
CA ARG A 67 20.90 24.02 -8.65
C ARG A 67 20.55 24.12 -7.17
N SER A 68 19.43 23.52 -6.77
CA SER A 68 18.99 23.54 -5.37
C SER A 68 19.87 22.69 -4.46
N ALA A 69 20.41 21.57 -4.96
CA ALA A 69 21.34 20.73 -4.22
C ALA A 69 22.57 21.54 -3.75
N ASN A 70 23.12 22.39 -4.62
CA ASN A 70 24.27 23.23 -4.31
C ASN A 70 23.95 24.34 -3.27
N THR A 71 22.71 24.83 -3.21
CA THR A 71 22.32 25.88 -2.23
C THR A 71 22.06 25.31 -0.83
N ILE A 72 21.67 24.04 -0.74
CA ILE A 72 21.43 23.34 0.53
C ILE A 72 22.74 22.86 1.16
N GLN A 73 23.77 22.58 0.35
CA GLN A 73 25.06 22.12 0.83
C GLN A 73 25.59 23.01 1.97
N VAL A 74 25.95 22.39 3.10
CA VAL A 74 26.43 23.08 4.29
C VAL A 74 27.91 23.42 4.14
N LYS A 75 28.27 24.69 4.36
CA LYS A 75 29.64 25.17 4.42
C LYS A 75 30.15 25.19 5.86
N ASP A 76 31.46 25.05 6.05
CA ASP A 76 32.08 24.99 7.40
C ASP A 76 31.83 26.26 8.25
N SER A 77 31.70 27.41 7.59
CA SER A 77 31.42 28.71 8.20
C SER A 77 29.96 28.92 8.58
N GLU A 78 29.05 28.02 8.18
CA GLU A 78 27.63 28.12 8.53
C GLU A 78 27.37 27.52 9.91
N SER A 79 26.45 28.17 10.62
CA SER A 79 25.85 27.67 11.86
C SER A 79 24.34 27.90 11.84
N PHE A 80 23.62 27.01 12.51
CA PHE A 80 22.17 27.00 12.50
C PHE A 80 21.62 26.89 13.92
N ASP A 81 20.50 27.56 14.17
CA ASP A 81 19.81 27.56 15.46
C ASP A 81 18.44 26.88 15.32
N ILE A 82 18.19 25.86 16.15
CA ILE A 82 16.92 25.17 16.31
C ILE A 82 16.01 25.88 17.31
N GLY A 83 16.53 26.79 18.12
CA GLY A 83 15.73 27.60 19.06
C GLY A 83 14.55 28.31 18.38
N ILE A 84 14.65 28.60 17.09
CA ILE A 84 13.56 29.17 16.28
C ILE A 84 12.27 28.32 16.25
N PHE A 85 12.34 27.03 16.62
CA PHE A 85 11.19 26.11 16.67
C PHE A 85 10.59 25.97 18.08
N SER A 86 11.04 26.75 19.07
CA SER A 86 10.51 26.69 20.44
C SER A 86 9.07 27.21 20.56
N THR A 87 8.60 27.96 19.56
CA THR A 87 7.24 28.51 19.50
C THR A 87 6.56 28.08 18.21
N ILE A 88 5.27 27.77 18.30
CA ILE A 88 4.43 27.59 17.11
C ILE A 88 3.97 29.00 16.71
N ALA A 89 4.32 29.43 15.50
CA ALA A 89 3.78 30.68 14.96
C ALA A 89 2.29 30.50 14.67
N GLU A 90 1.44 31.24 15.38
CA GLU A 90 0.00 31.26 15.15
C GLU A 90 -0.36 31.78 13.75
N ILE A 91 -1.56 31.39 13.30
CA ILE A 91 -2.09 31.62 11.96
C ILE A 91 -2.13 33.13 11.66
N ALA A 92 -1.54 33.54 10.54
CA ALA A 92 -1.67 34.91 10.02
C ALA A 92 -1.64 34.89 8.48
N GLU A 93 -2.02 35.98 7.83
CA GLU A 93 -1.87 36.13 6.38
C GLU A 93 -0.40 36.23 5.97
N HIS A 94 -0.01 35.56 4.89
CA HIS A 94 1.38 35.49 4.43
C HIS A 94 1.71 36.64 3.46
N LYS A 95 2.60 37.55 3.85
CA LYS A 95 3.10 38.58 2.94
C LYS A 95 3.95 37.95 1.84
N LYS A 96 3.93 38.50 0.62
CA LYS A 96 4.71 37.97 -0.52
C LYS A 96 6.23 37.95 -0.27
N SER A 97 6.74 38.89 0.53
CA SER A 97 8.15 39.03 0.88
C SER A 97 8.64 38.09 1.99
N GLU A 98 7.72 37.45 2.71
CA GLU A 98 8.03 36.55 3.81
C GLU A 98 8.34 35.14 3.30
N PRO A 99 9.39 34.48 3.84
CA PRO A 99 9.58 33.06 3.59
C PRO A 99 8.38 32.27 4.10
N PHE A 100 8.10 31.12 3.48
CA PHE A 100 6.99 30.25 3.85
C PHE A 100 7.07 29.80 5.32
N CYS A 101 8.29 29.59 5.84
CA CYS A 101 8.50 29.23 7.25
C CYS A 101 8.48 30.43 8.22
N ARG A 102 8.37 31.68 7.73
CA ARG A 102 8.40 32.94 8.51
C ARG A 102 9.61 33.20 9.42
N HIS A 103 10.58 32.31 9.48
CA HIS A 103 11.84 32.55 10.16
C HIS A 103 12.61 33.70 9.49
N ASN A 104 12.92 34.74 10.26
CA ASN A 104 13.69 35.88 9.80
C ASN A 104 15.18 35.54 9.73
N VAL A 105 15.61 34.91 8.64
CA VAL A 105 17.02 34.57 8.41
C VAL A 105 17.56 35.15 7.11
N LYS A 106 18.88 35.36 7.06
CA LYS A 106 19.60 35.83 5.87
C LYS A 106 19.66 34.76 4.76
N ASN A 107 19.84 33.50 5.13
CA ASN A 107 20.02 32.40 4.16
C ASN A 107 18.68 31.76 3.81
N LYS A 108 18.15 32.14 2.64
CA LYS A 108 16.94 31.59 2.06
C LYS A 108 17.29 30.58 0.97
N VAL A 109 16.44 29.58 0.82
CA VAL A 109 16.61 28.54 -0.20
C VAL A 109 15.31 28.40 -0.97
N SER A 110 15.38 28.71 -2.26
CA SER A 110 14.28 28.49 -3.19
C SER A 110 14.31 27.04 -3.66
N ASN A 111 13.13 26.45 -3.83
CA ASN A 111 12.96 25.32 -4.73
C ASN A 111 13.80 24.06 -4.39
N VAL A 112 14.01 23.80 -3.10
CA VAL A 112 14.91 22.75 -2.59
C VAL A 112 14.39 21.34 -2.86
N LEU A 113 13.12 21.22 -3.15
CA LEU A 113 12.38 20.02 -2.92
C LEU A 113 11.12 20.22 -3.76
N GLY A 114 10.53 19.19 -4.36
CA GLY A 114 9.11 19.27 -4.75
C GLY A 114 8.22 19.37 -3.50
N PHE A 115 8.58 20.24 -2.54
CA PHE A 115 8.07 20.31 -1.18
C PHE A 115 7.95 21.76 -0.64
N THR A 116 7.73 22.74 -1.51
CA THR A 116 7.38 24.12 -1.12
C THR A 116 6.02 24.46 -1.68
N ALA A 117 5.06 24.80 -0.82
CA ALA A 117 3.68 25.08 -1.21
C ALA A 117 3.56 26.19 -2.25
N SER A 118 2.58 26.06 -3.15
CA SER A 118 2.24 27.07 -4.15
C SER A 118 1.71 28.36 -3.52
N ALA A 119 2.09 29.51 -4.08
CA ALA A 119 1.64 30.83 -3.65
C ALA A 119 0.19 31.19 -4.07
N THR A 120 -0.58 30.25 -4.61
CA THR A 120 -1.86 30.54 -5.31
C THR A 120 -3.09 30.67 -4.42
N THR A 121 -3.07 30.15 -3.19
CA THR A 121 -4.19 30.34 -2.25
C THR A 121 -3.76 31.38 -1.22
N GLY A 122 -4.25 32.62 -1.34
CA GLY A 122 -4.09 33.67 -0.33
C GLY A 122 -4.79 33.36 1.00
N VAL A 123 -4.94 32.09 1.35
CA VAL A 123 -5.75 31.59 2.45
C VAL A 123 -4.94 30.56 3.23
N LEU A 124 -4.77 30.89 4.51
CA LEU A 124 -4.58 30.05 5.69
C LEU A 124 -3.39 29.07 5.71
N CYS A 125 -2.73 29.06 6.87
CA CYS A 125 -1.98 27.94 7.40
C CYS A 125 -2.85 26.67 7.63
N LYS A 126 -3.78 26.32 6.74
CA LYS A 126 -4.21 24.93 6.60
C LYS A 126 -3.09 24.23 5.83
N ARG A 127 -2.19 23.60 6.58
CA ARG A 127 -0.90 23.04 6.15
C ARG A 127 -1.01 21.75 5.33
N ASP A 128 -2.21 21.44 4.83
CA ASP A 128 -2.48 20.43 3.79
C ASP A 128 -2.14 20.96 2.39
N GLY A 129 -1.59 22.17 2.30
CA GLY A 129 -1.09 22.76 1.06
C GLY A 129 -0.16 21.77 0.36
N LEU A 130 -0.69 21.16 -0.70
CA LEU A 130 0.05 20.22 -1.49
C LEU A 130 1.23 20.95 -2.11
N ASP A 131 2.37 20.26 -2.14
CA ASP A 131 3.61 20.75 -2.73
C ASP A 131 3.57 20.77 -4.28
N ILE A 132 2.35 20.80 -4.82
CA ILE A 132 1.96 20.74 -6.21
C ILE A 132 0.79 21.67 -6.48
N THR A 133 0.76 22.23 -7.69
CA THR A 133 -0.42 22.86 -8.27
C THR A 133 -1.09 21.89 -9.21
N PHE A 134 -2.42 21.95 -9.34
CA PHE A 134 -3.11 21.26 -10.42
C PHE A 134 -3.25 22.21 -11.60
N HIS A 135 -2.73 21.83 -12.75
CA HIS A 135 -2.94 22.54 -14.01
C HIS A 135 -3.60 21.59 -14.99
N GLN A 136 -4.80 21.94 -15.47
CA GLN A 136 -5.61 21.09 -16.35
C GLN A 136 -5.84 19.68 -15.77
N GLY A 137 -6.06 19.58 -14.46
CA GLY A 137 -6.27 18.31 -13.76
C GLY A 137 -5.02 17.48 -13.50
N GLN A 138 -3.83 17.91 -13.96
CA GLN A 138 -2.58 17.21 -13.70
C GLN A 138 -1.77 17.88 -12.58
N PRO A 139 -1.20 17.09 -11.64
CA PRO A 139 -0.31 17.62 -10.63
C PRO A 139 0.97 18.14 -11.29
N ARG A 140 1.41 19.34 -10.93
CA ARG A 140 2.63 19.97 -11.40
C ARG A 140 3.37 20.60 -10.24
N ARG A 141 4.69 20.74 -10.39
CA ARG A 141 5.48 21.59 -9.49
C ARG A 141 4.94 23.03 -9.55
N PRO A 142 4.87 23.74 -8.41
CA PRO A 142 4.55 25.16 -8.41
C PRO A 142 5.55 25.93 -9.29
N THR A 143 5.04 26.85 -10.12
CA THR A 143 5.85 27.73 -10.96
C THR A 143 6.61 28.77 -10.15
N GLU A 144 6.01 29.24 -9.05
CA GLU A 144 6.62 30.19 -8.10
C GLU A 144 6.56 29.65 -6.67
N PRO A 145 7.42 28.67 -6.34
CA PRO A 145 7.50 28.16 -4.98
C PRO A 145 8.08 29.22 -4.05
N ARG A 146 7.49 29.39 -2.87
CA ARG A 146 8.01 30.31 -1.85
C ARG A 146 9.30 29.77 -1.21
N ASP A 147 10.20 30.68 -0.86
CA ASP A 147 11.44 30.35 -0.16
C ASP A 147 11.20 29.85 1.26
N ILE A 148 12.09 28.99 1.74
CA ILE A 148 12.21 28.61 3.15
C ILE A 148 13.59 28.99 3.70
N CYS A 149 13.73 29.07 5.02
CA CYS A 149 15.03 29.23 5.64
C CYS A 149 15.89 27.98 5.45
N LYS A 150 17.22 28.16 5.40
CA LYS A 150 18.15 27.03 5.26
C LYS A 150 18.03 26.01 6.39
N SER A 151 17.75 26.43 7.63
CA SER A 151 17.51 25.51 8.76
C SER A 151 16.32 24.57 8.51
N CYS A 152 15.18 25.10 8.04
CA CYS A 152 14.02 24.28 7.67
C CYS A 152 14.34 23.33 6.52
N ALA A 153 15.06 23.80 5.50
CA ALA A 153 15.46 22.97 4.37
C ALA A 153 16.33 21.78 4.81
N LEU A 154 17.32 22.04 5.68
CA LEU A 154 18.22 21.02 6.21
C LEU A 154 17.50 20.02 7.11
N LEU A 155 16.63 20.48 8.01
CA LEU A 155 15.82 19.60 8.86
C LEU A 155 14.85 18.75 8.04
N ALA A 156 14.19 19.34 7.05
CA ALA A 156 13.30 18.60 6.16
C ALA A 156 14.06 17.55 5.33
N LEU A 157 15.25 17.89 4.83
CA LEU A 157 16.11 16.95 4.12
C LEU A 157 16.57 15.81 5.04
N LEU A 158 16.96 16.14 6.27
CA LEU A 158 17.35 15.17 7.29
C LEU A 158 16.17 14.23 7.61
N GLY A 159 15.00 14.77 7.95
CA GLY A 159 13.82 13.98 8.26
C GLY A 159 13.36 13.12 7.10
N MET A 160 13.38 13.65 5.87
CA MET A 160 13.06 12.88 4.67
C MET A 160 14.06 11.75 4.44
N TRP A 161 15.35 12.03 4.59
CA TRP A 161 16.39 11.03 4.38
C TRP A 161 16.34 9.91 5.42
N TYR A 162 15.83 10.16 6.62
CA TYR A 162 15.77 9.13 7.66
C TYR A 162 14.40 8.49 7.83
N ALA A 163 13.30 9.17 7.51
CA ALA A 163 11.93 8.71 7.78
C ALA A 163 11.10 8.40 6.52
N SER A 164 11.63 8.64 5.32
CA SER A 164 10.92 8.34 4.06
C SER A 164 11.51 7.12 3.37
N PHE A 165 10.66 6.36 2.70
CA PHE A 165 11.04 5.25 1.84
C PHE A 165 11.16 5.78 0.41
N ILE A 166 12.32 5.59 -0.20
CA ILE A 166 12.63 6.09 -1.53
C ILE A 166 13.07 4.91 -2.37
N PHE A 167 12.35 4.61 -3.44
CA PHE A 167 12.61 3.47 -4.31
C PHE A 167 12.19 3.77 -5.74
N SER A 168 12.68 2.98 -6.69
CA SER A 168 12.38 3.17 -8.11
C SER A 168 11.35 2.14 -8.56
N VAL A 169 10.35 2.57 -9.33
CA VAL A 169 9.36 1.71 -10.01
C VAL A 169 9.49 1.97 -11.50
N ALA A 170 10.04 0.99 -12.23
CA ALA A 170 10.47 1.11 -13.61
C ALA A 170 11.37 2.36 -13.82
N ASP A 171 10.89 3.35 -14.57
CA ASP A 171 11.58 4.61 -14.88
C ASP A 171 11.21 5.77 -13.95
N LYS A 172 10.47 5.49 -12.86
CA LYS A 172 9.95 6.48 -11.91
C LYS A 172 10.57 6.33 -10.54
N GLU A 173 10.73 7.44 -9.84
CA GLU A 173 11.12 7.51 -8.44
C GLU A 173 9.87 7.68 -7.56
N VAL A 174 9.74 6.84 -6.55
CA VAL A 174 8.64 6.87 -5.60
C VAL A 174 9.16 7.28 -4.23
N ILE A 175 8.48 8.22 -3.60
CA ILE A 175 8.74 8.68 -2.25
C ILE A 175 7.51 8.39 -1.42
N VAL A 176 7.65 7.57 -0.39
CA VAL A 176 6.61 7.27 0.61
C VAL A 176 7.02 7.87 1.95
N ILE A 177 6.14 8.68 2.53
CA ILE A 177 6.37 9.36 3.81
C ILE A 177 5.24 8.93 4.76
N PRO A 178 5.56 8.22 5.85
CA PRO A 178 4.59 7.96 6.92
C PRO A 178 4.16 9.28 7.56
N ILE A 179 2.85 9.48 7.67
CA ILE A 179 2.22 10.64 8.28
C ILE A 179 1.59 10.16 9.60
N PRO A 180 2.11 10.55 10.77
CA PRO A 180 1.61 10.03 12.04
C PRO A 180 0.25 10.66 12.35
N ASN A 181 -0.75 9.81 12.62
CA ASN A 181 -2.08 10.25 13.05
C ASN A 181 -2.23 10.25 14.59
N GLN A 182 -1.23 9.72 15.30
CA GLN A 182 -1.17 9.64 16.75
C GLN A 182 0.19 10.11 17.30
N GLU A 183 0.31 10.19 18.63
CA GLU A 183 1.60 10.50 19.27
C GLU A 183 2.65 9.44 18.91
N LEU A 184 3.84 9.89 18.51
CA LEU A 184 4.92 9.06 18.02
C LEU A 184 6.15 9.18 18.92
N THR A 185 6.56 8.08 19.53
CA THR A 185 7.75 8.03 20.38
C THR A 185 9.04 7.94 19.56
N GLY A 186 10.15 8.37 20.16
CA GLY A 186 11.47 8.27 19.55
C GLY A 186 11.90 6.85 19.19
N SER A 187 11.47 5.83 19.95
CA SER A 187 11.78 4.42 19.64
C SER A 187 11.07 3.96 18.37
N LYS A 188 9.78 4.31 18.22
CA LYS A 188 9.01 4.01 17.01
C LYS A 188 9.59 4.71 15.78
N LEU A 189 10.09 5.93 15.95
CA LEU A 189 10.80 6.63 14.89
C LEU A 189 12.13 5.93 14.50
N GLN A 190 12.86 5.37 15.47
CA GLN A 190 14.05 4.56 15.20
C GLN A 190 13.73 3.26 14.42
N GLU A 191 12.57 2.64 14.68
CA GLU A 191 12.09 1.49 13.88
C GLU A 191 11.93 1.89 12.41
N ILE A 192 11.27 3.02 12.13
CA ILE A 192 11.12 3.58 10.78
C ILE A 192 12.49 3.83 10.13
N PHE A 193 13.43 4.42 10.90
CA PHE A 193 14.78 4.70 10.42
C PHE A 193 15.53 3.42 10.01
N ALA A 194 15.33 2.34 10.75
CA ALA A 194 15.94 1.05 10.46
C ALA A 194 15.36 0.43 9.18
N ILE A 195 14.03 0.39 9.05
CA ILE A 195 13.40 -0.30 7.90
C ILE A 195 13.55 0.46 6.58
N GLN A 196 13.58 1.79 6.58
CA GLN A 196 13.70 2.53 5.32
C GLN A 196 15.01 2.24 4.58
N HIS A 197 16.09 1.93 5.30
CA HIS A 197 17.37 1.55 4.69
C HIS A 197 17.27 0.25 3.88
N GLN A 198 16.33 -0.65 4.21
CA GLN A 198 16.15 -1.92 3.49
C GLN A 198 15.48 -1.73 2.12
N ILE A 199 14.68 -0.68 1.96
CA ILE A 199 13.96 -0.38 0.71
C ILE A 199 14.67 0.67 -0.13
N ARG A 200 15.54 1.47 0.48
CA ARG A 200 16.19 2.58 -0.21
C ARG A 200 16.89 2.11 -1.49
N ASN A 201 16.51 2.73 -2.61
CA ASN A 201 17.03 2.42 -3.94
C ASN A 201 16.80 0.97 -4.40
N LYS A 202 15.85 0.25 -3.80
CA LYS A 202 15.46 -1.07 -4.30
C LYS A 202 14.68 -0.89 -5.61
N PRO A 203 15.18 -1.41 -6.74
CA PRO A 203 14.47 -1.29 -8.00
C PRO A 203 13.30 -2.27 -8.05
N PHE A 204 12.11 -1.76 -8.31
CA PHE A 204 10.98 -2.53 -8.78
C PHE A 204 11.01 -2.42 -10.31
N SER A 205 11.47 -3.48 -10.98
CA SER A 205 11.66 -3.46 -12.45
C SER A 205 10.33 -3.34 -13.22
N GLN A 206 9.22 -3.64 -12.56
CA GLN A 206 7.89 -3.63 -13.15
C GLN A 206 7.27 -2.23 -13.15
N ASN A 207 6.55 -1.88 -14.21
CA ASN A 207 5.73 -0.67 -14.26
C ASN A 207 4.42 -0.89 -13.49
N ILE A 208 4.45 -0.62 -12.18
CA ILE A 208 3.31 -0.80 -11.28
C ILE A 208 2.35 0.39 -11.42
N PRO A 209 1.03 0.18 -11.65
CA PRO A 209 0.04 1.24 -11.59
C PRO A 209 0.11 2.02 -10.28
N GLN A 210 0.04 3.36 -10.34
CA GLN A 210 0.26 4.19 -9.16
C GLN A 210 -0.67 3.85 -7.99
N ILE A 211 -1.93 3.49 -8.27
CA ILE A 211 -2.92 3.10 -7.26
C ILE A 211 -2.49 1.86 -6.44
N LEU A 212 -1.63 1.01 -6.98
CA LEU A 212 -1.16 -0.23 -6.33
C LEU A 212 0.15 -0.05 -5.57
N ILE A 213 0.83 1.08 -5.72
CA ILE A 213 2.10 1.34 -5.05
C ILE A 213 2.00 1.13 -3.53
N PRO A 214 0.98 1.63 -2.80
CA PRO A 214 0.89 1.39 -1.35
C PRO A 214 0.83 -0.09 -0.99
N LEU A 215 -0.05 -0.85 -1.65
CA LEU A 215 -0.24 -2.28 -1.37
C LEU A 215 1.04 -3.07 -1.66
N VAL A 216 1.68 -2.82 -2.80
CA VAL A 216 2.92 -3.50 -3.17
C VAL A 216 4.07 -3.09 -2.24
N PHE A 217 4.20 -1.80 -1.93
CA PHE A 217 5.20 -1.29 -1.01
C PHE A 217 5.11 -1.96 0.37
N LEU A 218 3.92 -1.96 0.98
CA LEU A 218 3.70 -2.57 2.29
C LEU A 218 3.96 -4.08 2.27
N SER A 219 3.58 -4.78 1.19
CA SER A 219 3.85 -6.22 1.05
C SER A 219 5.34 -6.59 1.05
N LYS A 220 6.22 -5.66 0.65
CA LYS A 220 7.67 -5.89 0.63
C LYS A 220 8.36 -5.71 1.98
N ILE A 221 7.65 -5.17 2.96
CA ILE A 221 8.12 -5.07 4.34
C ILE A 221 7.05 -5.71 5.22
N PRO A 222 7.09 -7.02 5.48
CA PRO A 222 6.09 -7.65 6.35
C PRO A 222 6.00 -6.96 7.73
N SER A 223 7.13 -6.53 8.29
CA SER A 223 7.18 -5.77 9.54
C SER A 223 6.59 -4.35 9.45
N SER A 224 6.20 -3.88 8.26
CA SER A 224 5.53 -2.58 8.12
C SER A 224 4.17 -2.54 8.76
N ALA A 225 3.47 -3.68 8.89
CA ALA A 225 2.19 -3.74 9.59
C ALA A 225 2.31 -3.20 11.02
N ASP A 226 3.30 -3.68 11.76
CA ASP A 226 3.52 -3.25 13.14
C ASP A 226 4.17 -1.86 13.17
N ILE A 227 5.15 -1.59 12.30
CA ILE A 227 5.93 -0.34 12.35
C ILE A 227 5.14 0.87 11.86
N LEU A 228 4.24 0.69 10.90
CA LEU A 228 3.43 1.77 10.32
C LEU A 228 2.00 1.79 10.86
N GLU A 229 1.70 1.05 11.93
CA GLU A 229 0.47 1.21 12.69
C GLU A 229 0.34 2.65 13.23
N GLY A 230 -0.81 3.28 13.01
CA GLY A 230 -1.03 4.69 13.38
C GLY A 230 -0.38 5.71 12.43
N PHE A 231 -0.13 5.30 11.18
CA PHE A 231 0.29 6.20 10.12
C PHE A 231 -0.65 6.12 8.92
N ASP A 232 -0.73 7.22 8.20
CA ASP A 232 -1.15 7.25 6.80
C ASP A 232 0.10 7.35 5.90
N LEU A 233 -0.04 7.12 4.60
CA LEU A 233 1.06 7.30 3.66
C LEU A 233 0.81 8.47 2.73
N PHE A 234 1.71 9.45 2.79
CA PHE A 234 1.89 10.39 1.69
C PHE A 234 2.81 9.75 0.65
N VAL A 235 2.35 9.65 -0.58
CA VAL A 235 3.13 9.06 -1.67
C VAL A 235 3.24 10.05 -2.82
N ALA A 236 4.45 10.21 -3.33
CA ALA A 236 4.75 10.98 -4.53
C ALA A 236 5.47 10.11 -5.55
N VAL A 237 5.01 10.16 -6.80
CA VAL A 237 5.59 9.45 -7.94
C VAL A 237 6.18 10.48 -8.89
N LEU A 238 7.47 10.35 -9.19
CA LEU A 238 8.23 11.32 -9.97
C LEU A 238 8.88 10.66 -11.18
N SER A 239 8.76 11.26 -12.36
CA SER A 239 9.53 10.87 -13.55
C SER A 239 10.69 11.83 -13.79
N ARG A 240 11.74 11.36 -14.49
CA ARG A 240 12.88 12.19 -14.91
C ARG A 240 12.79 12.54 -16.40
N GLN A 241 12.72 13.83 -16.69
CA GLN A 241 12.93 14.39 -18.04
C GLN A 241 14.13 15.36 -18.01
N GLN A 242 13.92 16.66 -18.24
CA GLN A 242 14.92 17.70 -17.99
C GLN A 242 15.04 18.10 -16.50
N GLY A 243 14.19 17.50 -15.65
CA GLY A 243 14.09 17.65 -14.20
C GLY A 243 13.09 16.62 -13.66
N TYR A 244 12.73 16.73 -12.38
CA TYR A 244 11.66 15.91 -11.82
C TYR A 244 10.29 16.46 -12.22
N HIS A 245 9.49 15.63 -12.87
CA HIS A 245 8.07 15.85 -13.08
C HIS A 245 7.27 15.06 -12.03
N VAL A 246 6.15 15.60 -11.58
CA VAL A 246 5.26 14.90 -10.63
C VAL A 246 4.20 14.16 -11.44
N ASP A 247 4.25 12.84 -11.42
CA ASP A 247 3.30 12.00 -12.14
C ASP A 247 2.07 11.65 -11.29
N GLY A 248 2.19 11.69 -9.97
CA GLY A 248 1.10 11.37 -9.06
C GLY A 248 1.43 11.71 -7.61
N ILE A 249 0.42 12.16 -6.87
CA ILE A 249 0.50 12.44 -5.43
C ILE A 249 -0.80 12.02 -4.78
N TYR A 250 -0.70 11.32 -3.66
CA TYR A 250 -1.85 10.87 -2.89
C TYR A 250 -1.50 10.73 -1.40
N LEU A 251 -2.47 11.02 -0.55
CA LEU A 251 -2.47 10.69 0.87
C LEU A 251 -3.45 9.53 1.05
N ILE A 252 -2.98 8.42 1.61
CA ILE A 252 -3.73 7.16 1.67
C ILE A 252 -3.74 6.64 3.10
N GLU A 253 -4.93 6.38 3.60
CA GLU A 253 -5.14 5.60 4.83
C GLU A 253 -4.74 4.15 4.58
N ILE A 254 -3.90 3.59 5.47
CA ILE A 254 -3.32 2.26 5.26
C ILE A 254 -3.80 1.20 6.24
N ALA A 255 -4.65 1.53 7.22
CA ALA A 255 -5.09 0.59 8.26
C ALA A 255 -5.60 -0.73 7.68
N ASN A 256 -6.44 -0.66 6.63
CA ASN A 256 -6.99 -1.86 5.98
C ASN A 256 -5.92 -2.69 5.25
N TYR A 257 -4.88 -2.07 4.71
CA TYR A 257 -3.77 -2.80 4.11
C TYR A 257 -2.90 -3.46 5.18
N LEU A 258 -2.65 -2.78 6.29
CA LEU A 258 -1.85 -3.33 7.39
C LEU A 258 -2.56 -4.54 8.01
N ASP A 259 -3.88 -4.46 8.22
CA ASP A 259 -4.69 -5.60 8.70
C ASP A 259 -4.63 -6.80 7.75
N PHE A 260 -4.72 -6.56 6.43
CA PHE A 260 -4.56 -7.63 5.44
C PHE A 260 -3.15 -8.24 5.49
N ILE A 261 -2.11 -7.41 5.53
CA ILE A 261 -0.71 -7.87 5.46
C ILE A 261 -0.30 -8.63 6.72
N SER A 262 -0.74 -8.19 7.90
CA SER A 262 -0.37 -8.81 9.18
C SER A 262 -1.09 -10.11 9.46
N LYS A 263 -2.29 -10.32 8.90
CA LYS A 263 -3.13 -11.47 9.28
C LYS A 263 -2.47 -12.81 8.98
N THR A 264 -1.84 -12.95 7.82
CA THR A 264 -1.24 -14.22 7.42
C THR A 264 -0.17 -14.03 6.33
N PRO A 265 0.96 -14.78 6.37
CA PRO A 265 1.97 -14.73 5.33
C PRO A 265 1.43 -15.09 3.94
N TYR A 266 0.33 -15.84 3.85
CA TYR A 266 -0.32 -16.16 2.57
C TYR A 266 -0.90 -14.92 1.86
N ASN A 267 -1.28 -13.88 2.60
CA ASN A 267 -1.75 -12.62 2.01
C ASN A 267 -0.61 -11.90 1.28
N ILE A 268 0.56 -11.86 1.89
CA ILE A 268 1.78 -11.32 1.26
C ILE A 268 2.17 -12.17 0.06
N ALA A 269 2.19 -13.50 0.21
CA ALA A 269 2.53 -14.42 -0.88
C ALA A 269 1.56 -14.29 -2.08
N THR A 270 0.29 -13.97 -1.82
CA THR A 270 -0.70 -13.68 -2.86
C THR A 270 -0.30 -12.44 -3.68
N ILE A 271 0.06 -11.34 -3.01
CA ILE A 271 0.51 -10.11 -3.69
C ILE A 271 1.81 -10.38 -4.46
N GLU A 272 2.80 -11.00 -3.81
CA GLU A 272 4.10 -11.26 -4.43
C GLU A 272 3.98 -12.16 -5.65
N ARG A 273 3.08 -13.15 -5.64
CA ARG A 273 2.88 -14.02 -6.79
C ARG A 273 2.41 -13.24 -8.01
N VAL A 274 1.45 -12.33 -7.86
CA VAL A 274 0.99 -11.49 -8.98
C VAL A 274 2.10 -10.54 -9.46
N VAL A 275 2.83 -9.91 -8.53
CA VAL A 275 3.94 -9.01 -8.90
C VAL A 275 5.04 -9.76 -9.67
N ASN A 276 5.31 -11.02 -9.32
CA ASN A 276 6.36 -11.83 -9.95
C ASN A 276 5.96 -12.42 -11.31
N THR A 277 4.67 -12.45 -11.67
CA THR A 277 4.22 -12.92 -13.00
C THR A 277 4.27 -11.82 -14.06
N PHE A 278 4.31 -10.56 -13.64
CA PHE A 278 4.35 -9.40 -14.54
C PHE A 278 5.63 -9.37 -15.41
N GLY A 279 5.48 -9.06 -16.70
CA GLY A 279 6.59 -9.03 -17.66
C GLY A 279 7.08 -10.43 -18.09
N ASN A 280 6.51 -11.50 -17.51
CA ASN A 280 6.87 -12.86 -17.86
C ASN A 280 5.97 -13.38 -18.98
N LYS A 281 6.58 -13.63 -20.16
CA LYS A 281 5.89 -14.08 -21.37
C LYS A 281 5.07 -15.37 -21.19
N ASN A 282 5.39 -16.16 -20.16
CA ASN A 282 4.68 -17.39 -19.84
C ASN A 282 3.28 -17.16 -19.24
N PHE A 283 2.94 -15.95 -18.79
CA PHE A 283 1.67 -15.64 -18.15
C PHE A 283 0.74 -14.80 -19.02
N SER A 284 -0.54 -14.85 -18.69
CA SER A 284 -1.70 -14.25 -19.37
C SER A 284 -1.74 -12.73 -19.16
N LYS A 285 -0.90 -12.02 -19.93
CA LYS A 285 -0.84 -10.55 -20.06
C LYS A 285 -0.14 -9.86 -18.88
N ASP A 286 0.49 -8.73 -19.18
CA ASP A 286 1.02 -7.77 -18.22
C ASP A 286 -0.15 -7.03 -17.55
N ALA A 287 -0.90 -7.75 -16.71
CA ALA A 287 -2.10 -7.24 -16.07
C ALA A 287 -1.92 -7.22 -14.55
N TYR A 288 -2.31 -6.10 -13.96
CA TYR A 288 -2.42 -5.91 -12.53
C TYR A 288 -3.90 -5.96 -12.11
N ASP A 289 -4.77 -6.53 -12.94
CA ASP A 289 -6.21 -6.39 -12.79
C ASP A 289 -6.67 -7.11 -11.50
N SER A 290 -6.08 -8.26 -11.17
CA SER A 290 -6.33 -8.90 -9.88
C SER A 290 -5.92 -8.00 -8.70
N LEU A 291 -4.73 -7.39 -8.73
CA LEU A 291 -4.29 -6.49 -7.67
C LEU A 291 -5.13 -5.21 -7.60
N ILE A 292 -5.65 -4.71 -8.71
CA ILE A 292 -6.62 -3.59 -8.74
C ILE A 292 -7.90 -3.99 -8.00
N GLU A 293 -8.45 -5.17 -8.28
CA GLU A 293 -9.66 -5.63 -7.59
C GLU A 293 -9.41 -5.94 -6.10
N LEU A 294 -8.23 -6.47 -5.75
CA LEU A 294 -7.84 -6.62 -4.34
C LEU A 294 -7.72 -5.25 -3.66
N ASN A 295 -7.08 -4.28 -4.30
CA ASN A 295 -6.99 -2.91 -3.80
C ASN A 295 -8.38 -2.30 -3.58
N ASN A 296 -9.30 -2.50 -4.54
CA ASN A 296 -10.68 -2.04 -4.41
C ASN A 296 -11.42 -2.68 -3.24
N ALA A 297 -11.20 -3.97 -3.01
CA ALA A 297 -11.77 -4.69 -1.89
C ALA A 297 -11.21 -4.19 -0.54
N LEU A 298 -9.91 -3.94 -0.44
CA LEU A 298 -9.27 -3.53 0.81
C LEU A 298 -9.49 -2.04 1.14
N TYR A 299 -9.29 -1.17 0.14
CA TYR A 299 -9.31 0.28 0.34
C TYR A 299 -10.73 0.85 0.26
N TYR A 300 -11.43 0.56 -0.85
CA TYR A 300 -12.78 1.07 -1.09
C TYR A 300 -13.88 0.18 -0.48
N ARG A 301 -13.52 -0.96 0.12
CA ARG A 301 -14.47 -1.95 0.68
C ARG A 301 -15.51 -2.42 -0.34
N ALA A 302 -15.15 -2.44 -1.63
CA ALA A 302 -16.03 -2.83 -2.72
C ALA A 302 -16.15 -4.36 -2.80
N LYS A 303 -17.19 -4.93 -2.16
CA LYS A 303 -17.42 -6.38 -2.05
C LYS A 303 -17.46 -7.12 -3.39
N ASP A 304 -18.05 -6.52 -4.43
CA ASP A 304 -18.12 -7.10 -5.77
C ASP A 304 -16.74 -7.36 -6.40
N SER A 305 -15.71 -6.65 -5.92
CA SER A 305 -14.33 -6.83 -6.35
C SER A 305 -13.76 -8.17 -5.91
N LEU A 306 -14.29 -8.80 -4.85
CA LEU A 306 -13.78 -10.08 -4.32
C LEU A 306 -13.92 -11.23 -5.32
N LEU A 307 -15.07 -11.32 -6.00
CA LEU A 307 -15.31 -12.36 -7.01
C LEU A 307 -14.47 -12.14 -8.27
N LYS A 308 -14.29 -10.87 -8.66
CA LYS A 308 -13.41 -10.52 -9.78
C LYS A 308 -11.96 -10.81 -9.44
N PHE A 309 -11.52 -10.43 -8.23
CA PHE A 309 -10.18 -10.69 -7.73
C PHE A 309 -9.84 -12.18 -7.80
N ALA A 310 -10.69 -13.06 -7.23
CA ALA A 310 -10.42 -14.49 -7.22
C ALA A 310 -10.27 -15.07 -8.64
N ARG A 311 -11.18 -14.68 -9.55
CA ARG A 311 -11.16 -15.10 -10.94
C ARG A 311 -9.94 -14.60 -11.71
N LEU A 312 -9.58 -13.33 -11.54
CA LEU A 312 -8.45 -12.68 -12.20
C LEU A 312 -7.12 -13.18 -11.63
N TYR A 313 -7.03 -13.39 -10.32
CA TYR A 313 -5.84 -13.94 -9.68
C TYR A 313 -5.47 -15.28 -10.28
N VAL A 314 -6.43 -16.23 -10.34
CA VAL A 314 -6.21 -17.54 -10.94
C VAL A 314 -5.81 -17.42 -12.41
N PHE A 315 -6.45 -16.51 -13.15
CA PHE A 315 -6.10 -16.26 -14.54
C PHE A 315 -4.66 -15.75 -14.72
N GLU A 316 -4.28 -14.68 -14.02
CA GLU A 316 -3.01 -13.96 -14.15
C GLU A 316 -1.82 -14.76 -13.60
N THR A 317 -2.06 -15.60 -12.59
CA THR A 317 -1.01 -16.39 -11.93
C THR A 317 -0.89 -17.82 -12.45
N THR A 318 -1.74 -18.22 -13.40
CA THR A 318 -1.64 -19.50 -14.10
C THR A 318 -0.87 -19.33 -15.40
N PRO A 319 0.18 -20.15 -15.67
CA PRO A 319 0.91 -20.08 -16.92
C PRO A 319 0.02 -20.38 -18.14
N LYS A 320 0.24 -19.67 -19.25
CA LYS A 320 -0.40 -19.93 -20.54
C LYS A 320 -0.21 -21.38 -20.99
N LYS A 321 1.01 -21.90 -20.82
CA LYS A 321 1.40 -23.27 -21.17
C LYS A 321 1.72 -24.05 -19.90
N GLY A 322 1.12 -25.23 -19.76
CA GLY A 322 1.32 -26.12 -18.61
C GLY A 322 0.01 -26.76 -18.15
N ASN A 323 0.14 -27.86 -17.41
CA ASN A 323 -0.99 -28.68 -16.95
C ASN A 323 -1.41 -28.35 -15.51
N TRP A 324 -1.11 -27.15 -15.03
CA TRP A 324 -1.48 -26.72 -13.70
C TRP A 324 -2.16 -25.36 -13.74
N THR A 325 -2.98 -25.13 -12.73
CA THR A 325 -3.76 -23.92 -12.52
C THR A 325 -3.48 -23.46 -11.10
N ASN A 326 -3.06 -22.21 -10.95
CA ASN A 326 -2.82 -21.63 -9.65
C ASN A 326 -4.16 -21.30 -8.98
N LEU A 327 -4.30 -21.59 -7.69
CA LEU A 327 -5.47 -21.23 -6.90
C LEU A 327 -5.06 -20.24 -5.80
N LEU A 328 -6.04 -19.51 -5.27
CA LEU A 328 -5.83 -18.68 -4.09
C LEU A 328 -5.49 -19.55 -2.88
N TYR A 329 -4.66 -19.04 -1.97
CA TYR A 329 -4.50 -19.67 -0.67
C TYR A 329 -5.82 -19.62 0.09
N LEU A 330 -6.16 -20.73 0.76
CA LEU A 330 -7.41 -20.85 1.50
C LEU A 330 -7.46 -19.85 2.66
N GLU A 331 -6.33 -19.58 3.30
CA GLU A 331 -6.20 -18.59 4.38
C GLU A 331 -6.51 -17.17 3.89
N THR A 332 -6.04 -16.81 2.69
CA THR A 332 -6.35 -15.53 2.05
C THR A 332 -7.82 -15.45 1.67
N ALA A 333 -8.38 -16.51 1.07
CA ALA A 333 -9.81 -16.56 0.75
C ALA A 333 -10.68 -16.42 2.00
N ASN A 334 -10.32 -17.11 3.09
CA ASN A 334 -11.02 -17.03 4.37
C ASN A 334 -10.92 -15.64 5.00
N TYR A 335 -9.76 -14.99 4.98
CA TYR A 335 -9.63 -13.61 5.45
C TYR A 335 -10.56 -12.70 4.64
N LEU A 336 -10.51 -12.77 3.31
CA LEU A 336 -11.32 -11.90 2.46
C LEU A 336 -12.82 -12.15 2.64
N LEU A 337 -13.25 -13.39 2.80
CA LEU A 337 -14.66 -13.70 3.10
C LEU A 337 -15.10 -13.16 4.46
N ARG A 338 -14.28 -13.34 5.51
CA ARG A 338 -14.64 -12.96 6.88
C ARG A 338 -14.51 -11.47 7.15
N GLU A 339 -13.36 -10.89 6.85
CA GLU A 339 -12.97 -9.55 7.29
C GLU A 339 -13.33 -8.46 6.27
N VAL A 340 -13.50 -8.84 4.99
CA VAL A 340 -13.88 -7.90 3.92
C VAL A 340 -15.31 -8.14 3.43
N GLY A 341 -15.64 -9.39 3.11
CA GLY A 341 -16.98 -9.79 2.70
C GLY A 341 -18.00 -9.70 3.84
N MET A 342 -17.53 -9.81 5.09
CA MET A 342 -18.37 -9.94 6.30
C MET A 342 -19.30 -11.15 6.23
N ILE A 343 -18.83 -12.24 5.62
CA ILE A 343 -19.62 -13.46 5.44
C ILE A 343 -19.71 -14.23 6.77
N PRO A 344 -20.91 -14.63 7.19
CA PRO A 344 -21.10 -15.44 8.39
C PRO A 344 -20.25 -16.72 8.39
N PRO A 345 -19.56 -17.07 9.49
CA PRO A 345 -18.72 -18.26 9.55
C PRO A 345 -19.46 -19.56 9.21
N ASN A 346 -20.75 -19.67 9.57
CA ASN A 346 -21.58 -20.85 9.29
C ASN A 346 -21.78 -21.10 7.79
N ILE A 347 -21.67 -20.09 6.93
CA ILE A 347 -21.68 -20.26 5.47
C ILE A 347 -20.30 -20.72 4.99
N ILE A 348 -19.23 -20.08 5.46
CA ILE A 348 -17.85 -20.35 5.03
C ILE A 348 -17.41 -21.79 5.39
N VAL A 349 -17.78 -22.27 6.58
CA VAL A 349 -17.40 -23.61 7.07
C VAL A 349 -18.43 -24.69 6.74
N ASN A 350 -19.49 -24.36 5.99
CA ASN A 350 -20.52 -25.33 5.65
C ASN A 350 -19.96 -26.44 4.76
N SER A 351 -20.08 -27.70 5.20
CA SER A 351 -19.52 -28.85 4.47
C SER A 351 -20.18 -29.06 3.11
N ALA A 352 -21.49 -28.84 2.99
CA ALA A 352 -22.20 -28.97 1.72
C ALA A 352 -21.73 -27.92 0.70
N LEU A 353 -21.50 -26.69 1.15
CA LEU A 353 -20.95 -25.63 0.30
C LEU A 353 -19.53 -25.95 -0.15
N GLN A 354 -18.68 -26.46 0.74
CA GLN A 354 -17.31 -26.89 0.42
C GLN A 354 -17.31 -28.08 -0.56
N SER A 355 -18.21 -29.03 -0.36
CA SER A 355 -18.45 -30.19 -1.24
C SER A 355 -18.80 -29.72 -2.67
N LEU A 356 -19.75 -28.80 -2.81
CA LEU A 356 -20.08 -28.23 -4.11
C LEU A 356 -18.94 -27.38 -4.70
N ALA A 357 -18.22 -26.60 -3.86
CA ALA A 357 -17.05 -25.82 -4.27
C ALA A 357 -15.93 -26.71 -4.82
N ARG A 358 -15.74 -27.92 -4.28
CA ARG A 358 -14.78 -28.92 -4.77
C ARG A 358 -15.10 -29.35 -6.20
N THR A 359 -16.38 -29.54 -6.53
CA THR A 359 -16.81 -29.83 -7.91
C THR A 359 -16.53 -28.66 -8.85
N LEU A 360 -16.89 -27.43 -8.46
CA LEU A 360 -16.61 -26.24 -9.29
C LEU A 360 -15.10 -26.02 -9.48
N ARG A 361 -14.30 -26.27 -8.44
CA ARG A 361 -12.84 -26.17 -8.47
C ARG A 361 -12.21 -27.09 -9.51
N TYR A 362 -12.76 -28.29 -9.72
CA TYR A 362 -12.28 -29.18 -10.79
C TYR A 362 -12.38 -28.49 -12.16
N PHE A 363 -13.50 -27.86 -12.50
CA PHE A 363 -13.64 -27.13 -13.77
C PHE A 363 -12.71 -25.92 -13.87
N ILE A 364 -12.48 -25.23 -12.74
CA ILE A 364 -11.50 -24.13 -12.67
C ILE A 364 -10.08 -24.65 -12.97
N ARG A 365 -9.69 -25.81 -12.43
CA ARG A 365 -8.39 -26.44 -12.71
C ARG A 365 -8.24 -26.78 -14.19
N GLU A 366 -9.32 -27.25 -14.82
CA GLU A 366 -9.43 -27.47 -16.27
C GLU A 366 -9.59 -26.19 -17.10
N ARG A 367 -9.50 -25.01 -16.46
CA ARG A 367 -9.61 -23.68 -17.08
C ARG A 367 -10.96 -23.44 -17.78
N LYS A 368 -11.99 -24.18 -17.40
CA LYS A 368 -13.38 -24.02 -17.82
C LYS A 368 -14.11 -23.07 -16.86
N TYR A 369 -13.81 -21.78 -17.00
CA TYR A 369 -14.32 -20.76 -16.09
C TYR A 369 -15.80 -20.38 -16.29
N GLY A 370 -16.44 -20.84 -17.38
CA GLY A 370 -17.81 -20.48 -17.73
C GLY A 370 -18.80 -20.69 -16.58
N TYR A 371 -18.75 -21.84 -15.91
CA TYR A 371 -19.60 -22.11 -14.74
C TYR A 371 -19.41 -21.09 -13.62
N ALA A 372 -18.17 -20.76 -13.28
CA ALA A 372 -17.87 -19.81 -12.22
C ALA A 372 -18.28 -18.37 -12.61
N ASP A 373 -18.10 -17.99 -13.87
CA ASP A 373 -18.49 -16.68 -14.39
C ASP A 373 -20.02 -16.53 -14.46
N ASP A 374 -20.75 -17.58 -14.85
CA ASP A 374 -22.22 -17.62 -14.87
C ASP A 374 -22.79 -17.54 -13.44
N ILE A 375 -22.26 -18.32 -12.50
CA ILE A 375 -22.64 -18.26 -11.07
C ILE A 375 -22.39 -16.86 -10.50
N ARG A 376 -21.23 -16.25 -10.79
CA ARG A 376 -20.91 -14.89 -10.32
C ARG A 376 -21.96 -13.86 -10.79
N ASN A 377 -22.42 -14.00 -12.04
CA ASN A 377 -23.35 -13.06 -12.66
C ASN A 377 -24.82 -13.37 -12.35
N ALA A 378 -25.11 -14.51 -11.72
CA ALA A 378 -26.45 -14.91 -11.34
C ALA A 378 -27.08 -13.91 -10.35
N ARG A 379 -28.39 -13.70 -10.50
CA ARG A 379 -29.18 -12.78 -9.67
C ARG A 379 -30.10 -13.61 -8.78
N LYS A 380 -30.41 -13.08 -7.59
CA LYS A 380 -31.26 -13.75 -6.60
C LYS A 380 -32.60 -14.23 -7.17
N ASP A 381 -33.20 -13.41 -8.04
CA ASP A 381 -34.53 -13.69 -8.61
C ASP A 381 -34.47 -14.43 -9.95
N SER A 382 -33.29 -14.80 -10.45
CA SER A 382 -33.14 -15.59 -11.68
C SER A 382 -32.87 -17.05 -11.35
N ARG A 383 -33.27 -17.94 -12.27
CA ARG A 383 -32.97 -19.37 -12.17
C ARG A 383 -31.54 -19.71 -12.61
N ASP A 384 -30.74 -18.70 -12.92
CA ASP A 384 -29.41 -18.89 -13.52
C ASP A 384 -28.48 -19.63 -12.56
N PHE A 385 -28.60 -19.38 -11.25
CA PHE A 385 -27.78 -20.03 -10.24
C PHE A 385 -28.03 -21.54 -10.20
N GLU A 386 -29.30 -21.96 -10.07
CA GLU A 386 -29.68 -23.37 -10.03
C GLU A 386 -29.44 -24.06 -11.37
N GLU A 387 -29.77 -23.40 -12.48
CA GLU A 387 -29.55 -23.96 -13.82
C GLU A 387 -28.07 -24.18 -14.10
N THR A 388 -27.20 -23.27 -13.66
CA THR A 388 -25.75 -23.40 -13.86
C THR A 388 -25.18 -24.53 -13.01
N ILE A 389 -25.61 -24.64 -11.74
CA ILE A 389 -25.22 -25.77 -10.87
C ILE A 389 -25.71 -27.10 -11.46
N ALA A 390 -26.95 -27.16 -11.95
CA ALA A 390 -27.48 -28.37 -12.57
C ALA A 390 -26.72 -28.78 -13.84
N LYS A 391 -26.36 -27.82 -14.70
CA LYS A 391 -25.51 -28.06 -15.89
C LYS A 391 -24.13 -28.57 -15.48
N MET A 392 -23.50 -27.92 -14.50
CA MET A 392 -22.20 -28.31 -13.96
C MET A 392 -22.22 -29.74 -13.42
N LEU A 393 -23.24 -30.11 -12.62
CA LEU A 393 -23.36 -31.46 -12.06
C LEU A 393 -23.63 -32.53 -13.11
N ARG A 394 -24.39 -32.22 -14.17
CA ARG A 394 -24.57 -33.12 -15.31
C ARG A 394 -23.27 -33.39 -16.04
N GLU A 395 -22.50 -32.34 -16.35
CA GLU A 395 -21.16 -32.52 -16.95
C GLU A 395 -20.24 -33.29 -15.99
N SER A 396 -20.33 -33.03 -14.69
CA SER A 396 -19.52 -33.71 -13.69
C SER A 396 -19.74 -35.22 -13.66
N ARG A 397 -21.00 -35.68 -13.82
CA ARG A 397 -21.31 -37.11 -13.93
C ARG A 397 -20.70 -37.73 -15.19
N LEU A 398 -20.77 -37.04 -16.33
CA LEU A 398 -20.14 -37.50 -17.57
C LEU A 398 -18.61 -37.62 -17.42
N ARG A 399 -17.97 -36.71 -16.67
CA ARG A 399 -16.53 -36.77 -16.38
C ARG A 399 -16.19 -37.97 -15.50
N LEU A 400 -17.01 -38.26 -14.50
CA LEU A 400 -16.85 -39.43 -13.66
C LEU A 400 -17.00 -40.74 -14.45
N GLU A 401 -17.97 -40.80 -15.38
CA GLU A 401 -18.14 -41.93 -16.32
C GLU A 401 -16.95 -42.08 -17.29
N GLN A 402 -16.19 -41.02 -17.52
CA GLN A 402 -14.94 -41.01 -18.27
C GLN A 402 -13.70 -41.31 -17.41
N GLU A 403 -13.90 -41.83 -16.19
CA GLU A 403 -12.85 -42.16 -15.22
C GLU A 403 -11.99 -40.96 -14.78
N GLU A 404 -12.49 -39.72 -14.95
CA GLU A 404 -11.81 -38.55 -14.43
C GLU A 404 -12.04 -38.40 -12.91
N LYS A 405 -10.99 -38.03 -12.18
CA LYS A 405 -11.04 -37.80 -10.72
C LYS A 405 -11.80 -36.51 -10.40
N ILE A 406 -13.13 -36.56 -10.37
CA ILE A 406 -14.03 -35.46 -10.01
C ILE A 406 -14.90 -35.83 -8.80
N HIS A 407 -15.14 -34.85 -7.93
CA HIS A 407 -16.05 -34.97 -6.79
C HIS A 407 -17.50 -34.66 -7.18
N LEU A 408 -18.46 -35.45 -6.68
CA LEU A 408 -19.88 -35.17 -6.81
C LEU A 408 -20.51 -34.99 -5.42
N PRO A 409 -21.20 -33.87 -5.15
CA PRO A 409 -21.95 -33.70 -3.92
C PRO A 409 -23.19 -34.60 -3.92
N THR A 410 -23.60 -34.99 -2.72
CA THR A 410 -24.85 -35.72 -2.46
C THR A 410 -26.07 -34.82 -2.67
N GLU A 411 -27.25 -35.42 -2.85
CA GLU A 411 -28.50 -34.66 -3.00
C GLU A 411 -28.81 -33.79 -1.78
N ASP A 412 -28.51 -34.27 -0.57
CA ASP A 412 -28.77 -33.52 0.65
C ASP A 412 -27.82 -32.35 0.83
N GLU A 413 -26.56 -32.47 0.40
CA GLU A 413 -25.64 -31.33 0.32
C GLU A 413 -26.13 -30.28 -0.69
N ILE A 414 -26.63 -30.70 -1.86
CA ILE A 414 -27.18 -29.76 -2.85
C ILE A 414 -28.40 -29.02 -2.27
N LYS A 415 -29.32 -29.73 -1.59
CA LYS A 415 -30.49 -29.12 -0.94
C LYS A 415 -30.06 -28.11 0.14
N GLU A 416 -29.05 -28.44 0.93
CA GLU A 416 -28.52 -27.54 1.95
C GLU A 416 -27.91 -26.26 1.34
N VAL A 417 -27.15 -26.36 0.24
CA VAL A 417 -26.62 -25.17 -0.45
C VAL A 417 -27.75 -24.28 -0.97
N PHE A 418 -28.81 -24.85 -1.54
CA PHE A 418 -29.98 -24.05 -1.97
C PHE A 418 -30.74 -23.46 -0.79
N ARG A 419 -30.81 -24.14 0.36
CA ARG A 419 -31.34 -23.57 1.60
C ARG A 419 -30.53 -22.34 2.04
N LEU A 420 -29.21 -22.44 2.05
CA LEU A 420 -28.33 -21.30 2.36
C LEU A 420 -28.50 -20.14 1.37
N ALA A 421 -28.60 -20.44 0.06
CA ALA A 421 -28.79 -19.41 -0.96
C ALA A 421 -30.16 -18.72 -0.85
N ASN A 422 -31.20 -19.43 -0.41
CA ASN A 422 -32.50 -18.83 -0.12
C ASN A 422 -32.44 -17.90 1.09
N ASP A 423 -31.70 -18.29 2.13
CA ASP A 423 -31.51 -17.50 3.35
C ASP A 423 -30.68 -16.22 3.06
N ASP A 424 -29.51 -16.38 2.43
CA ASP A 424 -28.61 -15.29 2.05
C ASP A 424 -27.88 -15.60 0.74
N PHE A 425 -28.49 -15.19 -0.38
CA PHE A 425 -28.02 -15.47 -1.73
C PHE A 425 -26.63 -14.88 -2.01
N GLU A 426 -26.42 -13.60 -1.69
CA GLU A 426 -25.17 -12.91 -2.03
C GLU A 426 -24.00 -13.45 -1.21
N SER A 427 -24.21 -13.72 0.08
CA SER A 427 -23.18 -14.33 0.92
C SER A 427 -22.84 -15.75 0.50
N THR A 428 -23.86 -16.56 0.17
CA THR A 428 -23.66 -17.95 -0.29
C THR A 428 -22.95 -17.99 -1.64
N LYS A 429 -23.39 -17.16 -2.60
CA LYS A 429 -22.75 -17.01 -3.92
C LYS A 429 -21.29 -16.58 -3.79
N LEU A 430 -21.03 -15.56 -2.95
CA LEU A 430 -19.68 -15.05 -2.72
C LEU A 430 -18.77 -16.14 -2.14
N ALA A 431 -19.21 -16.81 -1.06
CA ALA A 431 -18.47 -17.89 -0.43
C ALA A 431 -18.21 -19.06 -1.38
N PHE A 432 -19.24 -19.53 -2.09
CA PHE A 432 -19.14 -20.64 -3.03
C PHE A 432 -18.04 -20.43 -4.07
N VAL A 433 -18.11 -19.29 -4.77
CA VAL A 433 -17.17 -19.00 -5.87
C VAL A 433 -15.76 -18.76 -5.33
N MET A 434 -15.61 -18.01 -4.23
CA MET A 434 -14.27 -17.77 -3.66
C MET A 434 -13.61 -19.06 -3.16
N LEU A 435 -14.36 -19.95 -2.50
CA LEU A 435 -13.85 -21.24 -2.04
C LEU A 435 -13.45 -22.15 -3.21
N ALA A 436 -14.21 -22.12 -4.31
CA ALA A 436 -13.89 -22.86 -5.53
C ALA A 436 -12.60 -22.36 -6.22
N PHE A 437 -12.30 -21.05 -6.14
CA PHE A 437 -11.04 -20.47 -6.62
C PHE A 437 -9.86 -20.62 -5.64
N SER A 438 -10.06 -21.23 -4.48
CA SER A 438 -9.02 -21.45 -3.47
C SER A 438 -8.53 -22.90 -3.42
N PHE A 439 -7.33 -23.14 -2.88
CA PHE A 439 -6.85 -24.48 -2.60
C PHE A 439 -7.77 -25.22 -1.61
N PRO A 440 -7.88 -26.56 -1.72
CA PRO A 440 -8.64 -27.37 -0.77
C PRO A 440 -8.17 -27.16 0.66
N SER A 441 -9.08 -27.35 1.61
CA SER A 441 -8.69 -27.50 3.01
C SER A 441 -7.92 -28.80 3.21
N LYS A 442 -7.07 -28.89 4.24
CA LYS A 442 -6.38 -30.16 4.59
C LYS A 442 -7.35 -31.33 4.80
N ARG A 443 -8.56 -31.03 5.29
CA ARG A 443 -9.64 -32.02 5.45
C ARG A 443 -10.15 -32.51 4.10
N GLU A 444 -10.36 -31.60 3.14
CA GLU A 444 -10.72 -31.97 1.77
C GLU A 444 -9.61 -32.75 1.05
N GLU A 445 -8.33 -32.45 1.32
CA GLU A 445 -7.19 -33.22 0.78
C GLU A 445 -7.19 -34.65 1.34
N GLN A 446 -7.38 -34.82 2.65
CA GLN A 446 -7.46 -36.14 3.28
C GLN A 446 -8.67 -36.96 2.80
N GLU A 447 -9.83 -36.33 2.60
CA GLU A 447 -11.01 -36.96 2.01
C GLU A 447 -10.84 -37.24 0.50
N ALA A 448 -9.86 -36.64 -0.17
CA ALA A 448 -9.50 -36.95 -1.56
C ALA A 448 -8.50 -38.12 -1.66
N GLU A 449 -7.58 -38.23 -0.71
CA GLU A 449 -6.57 -39.29 -0.63
C GLU A 449 -7.13 -40.59 -0.03
N GLY A 450 -8.09 -40.50 0.91
CA GLY A 450 -8.72 -41.66 1.57
C GLY A 450 -9.63 -42.54 0.68
N VAL A 451 -9.71 -42.28 -0.62
CA VAL A 451 -10.34 -43.18 -1.61
C VAL A 451 -9.34 -44.22 -2.14
N GLU A 452 -8.04 -44.11 -1.83
CA GLU A 452 -6.99 -45.02 -2.32
C GLU A 452 -6.71 -46.24 -1.40
N ASP A 453 -7.30 -46.33 -0.20
CA ASP A 453 -6.99 -47.40 0.78
C ASP A 453 -8.09 -48.46 1.03
N GLU A 454 -9.17 -48.49 0.23
CA GLU A 454 -10.16 -49.59 0.24
C GLU A 454 -10.25 -50.27 -1.13
N VAL A 455 -9.26 -51.10 -1.47
CA VAL A 455 -9.36 -52.20 -2.46
C VAL A 455 -8.69 -53.46 -1.92
#